data_AF-A0A6J4VHU3-F1
#
_entry.id   AF-A0A6J4VHU3-F1
#
_cell.length_a   1.000
_cell.length_b   1.000
_cell.length_c   1.000
_cell.angle_alpha   90.00
_cell.angle_beta   90.00
_cell.angle_gamma   90.00
#
_symmetry.space_group_name_H-M   'P 1'
#
loop_
_entity.id
_entity.type
_entity.pdbx_description
1 polymer ?
#
loop_
_entity_poly.entity_id
_entity_poly.type
_entity_poly.pdbx_seq_one_letter_code
_entity_poly.pdbx_strand_id
1 'polypeptide(L)'
;MREVWEETGLKVVSVGLAGVFSGAGFSHTYPNGDQIDVFSVVFLCRAVGGTLGGRDGETLELRYVAPAQLPDSGFLRRYPSALFSFSEHDAPLFVWDEGWLRALGD
;
A
#
# COMPACT_ATOMS: atom_id res chain seq x y z
N MET A 1 -7.60 2.71 8.46
CA MET A 1 -8.04 2.50 9.86
C MET A 1 -8.97 1.30 9.95
N ARG A 2 -10.17 1.37 9.34
CA ARG A 2 -11.13 0.25 9.32
C ARG A 2 -10.55 -1.03 8.70
N GLU A 3 -10.05 -0.96 7.45
CA GLU A 3 -9.50 -2.13 6.75
C GLU A 3 -8.42 -2.86 7.57
N VAL A 4 -7.48 -2.12 8.16
CA VAL A 4 -6.44 -2.71 9.02
C VAL A 4 -7.04 -3.48 10.19
N TRP A 5 -8.12 -3.00 10.80
CA TRP A 5 -8.78 -3.70 11.89
C TRP A 5 -9.58 -4.94 11.42
N GLU A 6 -10.22 -4.86 10.25
CA GLU A 6 -11.00 -5.96 9.66
C GLU A 6 -10.06 -7.11 9.22
N GLU A 7 -9.01 -6.78 8.47
CA GLU A 7 -8.06 -7.74 7.92
C GLU A 7 -7.05 -8.28 8.95
N THR A 8 -6.65 -7.47 9.95
CA THR A 8 -5.56 -7.84 10.87
C THR A 8 -5.94 -7.93 12.34
N GLY A 9 -7.11 -7.39 12.74
CA GLY A 9 -7.52 -7.28 14.14
C GLY A 9 -6.79 -6.20 14.94
N LEU A 10 -5.79 -5.52 14.36
CA LEU A 10 -5.03 -4.46 15.00
C LEU A 10 -5.78 -3.13 14.98
N LYS A 11 -5.68 -2.38 16.08
CA LYS A 11 -6.11 -0.98 16.15
C LYS A 11 -4.89 -0.12 15.94
N VAL A 12 -4.95 0.76 14.96
CA VAL A 12 -3.84 1.65 14.59
C VAL A 12 -4.25 3.11 14.66
N VAL A 13 -3.25 4.01 14.71
CA VAL A 13 -3.39 5.44 14.43
C VAL A 13 -2.44 5.83 13.31
N SER A 14 -2.88 6.70 12.40
CA SER A 14 -2.05 7.19 11.30
C SER A 14 -1.11 8.24 11.85
N VAL A 15 0.18 8.08 11.61
CA VAL A 15 1.22 9.01 12.05
C VAL A 15 1.79 9.83 10.88
N GLY A 16 1.45 9.48 9.64
CA GLY A 16 1.84 10.24 8.47
C GLY A 16 1.34 9.62 7.16
N LEU A 17 1.47 10.38 6.08
CA LEU A 17 1.31 9.88 4.71
C LEU A 17 2.67 9.36 4.24
N ALA A 18 2.73 8.10 3.83
CA ALA A 18 3.96 7.51 3.31
C ALA A 18 4.06 7.67 1.78
N GLY A 19 2.91 7.67 1.07
CA GLY A 19 2.91 8.01 -0.34
C GLY A 19 1.57 7.85 -1.05
N VAL A 20 1.52 8.34 -2.29
CA VAL A 20 0.40 8.21 -3.22
C VAL A 20 0.92 7.63 -4.53
N PHE A 21 0.28 6.57 -4.99
CA PHE A 21 0.76 5.76 -6.11
C PHE A 21 -0.38 5.47 -7.10
N SER A 22 -0.09 5.64 -8.40
CA SER A 22 -1.00 5.34 -9.50
C SER A 22 -0.23 5.20 -10.82
N GLY A 23 -0.94 5.01 -11.93
CA GLY A 23 -0.38 4.95 -13.28
C GLY A 23 -0.19 3.55 -13.85
N ALA A 24 0.46 3.49 -15.01
CA ALA A 24 0.68 2.26 -15.77
C ALA A 24 1.41 1.15 -14.96
N GLY A 25 2.23 1.51 -13.97
CA GLY A 25 2.88 0.55 -13.07
C GLY A 25 1.91 -0.13 -12.08
N PHE A 26 0.69 0.37 -11.97
CA PHE A 26 -0.36 -0.03 -11.03
C PHE A 26 -1.62 -0.57 -11.72
N SER A 27 -1.63 -0.67 -13.05
CA SER A 27 -2.64 -1.38 -13.82
C SER A 27 -2.46 -2.90 -13.70
N HIS A 28 -3.56 -3.65 -13.67
CA HIS A 28 -3.51 -5.12 -13.65
C HIS A 28 -4.68 -5.71 -14.44
N THR A 29 -4.37 -6.69 -15.29
CA THR A 29 -5.36 -7.53 -15.96
C THR A 29 -5.34 -8.92 -15.31
N TYR A 30 -6.46 -9.31 -14.73
CA TYR A 30 -6.65 -10.65 -14.17
C TYR A 30 -6.73 -11.70 -15.28
N PRO A 31 -6.46 -12.99 -14.99
CA PRO A 31 -6.52 -14.06 -16.00
C PRO A 31 -7.88 -14.22 -16.69
N ASN A 32 -8.96 -13.78 -16.03
CA ASN A 32 -10.32 -13.77 -16.58
C ASN A 32 -10.59 -12.58 -17.53
N GLY A 33 -9.62 -11.68 -17.73
CA GLY A 33 -9.73 -10.50 -18.59
C GLY A 33 -10.16 -9.23 -17.87
N ASP A 34 -10.51 -9.28 -16.59
CA ASP A 34 -10.89 -8.09 -15.82
C ASP A 34 -9.68 -7.16 -15.66
N GLN A 35 -9.91 -5.87 -15.86
CA GLN A 35 -8.86 -4.85 -15.81
C GLN A 35 -9.15 -3.89 -14.67
N ILE A 36 -8.10 -3.59 -13.91
CA ILE A 36 -8.14 -2.60 -12.84
C ILE A 36 -6.98 -1.62 -12.99
N ASP A 37 -7.25 -0.36 -12.67
CA ASP A 37 -6.23 0.65 -12.43
C ASP A 37 -6.22 0.96 -10.94
N VAL A 38 -5.10 0.64 -10.27
CA VAL A 38 -4.99 0.82 -8.83
C VAL A 38 -4.53 2.24 -8.52
N PHE A 39 -5.32 2.94 -7.70
CA PHE A 39 -4.91 4.16 -7.02
C PHE A 39 -4.76 3.85 -5.53
N SER A 40 -3.55 4.06 -5.00
CA SER A 40 -3.20 3.73 -3.62
C SER A 40 -2.74 4.95 -2.85
N VAL A 41 -3.28 5.10 -1.64
CA VAL A 41 -2.79 6.05 -0.63
C VAL A 41 -2.26 5.24 0.54
N VAL A 42 -0.95 5.32 0.80
CA VAL A 42 -0.27 4.53 1.82
C VAL A 42 -0.01 5.40 3.05
N PHE A 43 -0.45 4.94 4.22
CA PHE A 43 -0.28 5.63 5.49
C PHE A 43 0.71 4.91 6.39
N LEU A 44 1.61 5.66 7.01
CA LEU A 44 2.40 5.15 8.13
C LEU A 44 1.50 5.07 9.35
N CYS A 45 1.43 3.88 9.96
CA CYS A 45 0.52 3.60 11.07
C CYS A 45 1.30 3.09 12.29
N ARG A 46 0.85 3.51 13.47
CA ARG A 46 1.32 2.99 14.76
C ARG A 46 0.23 2.14 15.38
N ALA A 47 0.55 0.90 15.74
CA ALA A 47 -0.37 0.06 16.50
C ALA A 47 -0.56 0.60 17.92
N VAL A 48 -1.82 0.71 18.36
CA VAL A 48 -2.21 1.20 19.68
C VAL A 48 -3.00 0.17 20.48
N GLY A 49 -3.24 -1.01 19.89
CA GLY A 49 -3.89 -2.13 20.54
C GLY A 49 -4.46 -3.13 19.55
N GLY A 50 -5.35 -4.00 20.03
CA GLY A 50 -5.88 -5.12 19.26
C GLY A 50 -5.02 -6.37 19.37
N THR A 51 -5.47 -7.43 18.71
CA THR A 51 -4.79 -8.73 18.69
C THR A 51 -4.68 -9.14 17.24
N LEU A 52 -3.49 -9.60 16.84
CA LEU A 52 -3.24 -10.04 15.48
C LEU A 52 -4.12 -11.25 15.15
N GLY A 53 -4.96 -11.10 14.13
CA GLY A 53 -5.89 -12.12 13.67
C GLY A 53 -6.97 -11.49 12.80
N GLY A 54 -7.03 -11.88 11.53
CA GLY A 54 -8.05 -11.40 10.60
C GLY A 54 -9.45 -11.79 11.05
N ARG A 55 -10.43 -10.95 10.75
CA ARG A 55 -11.78 -11.05 11.31
C ARG A 55 -12.85 -11.40 10.28
N ASP A 56 -12.61 -11.16 9.01
CA ASP A 56 -13.56 -11.33 7.90
C ASP A 56 -13.35 -12.61 7.08
N GLY A 57 -12.19 -13.27 7.24
CA GLY A 57 -11.85 -14.50 6.51
C GLY A 57 -11.14 -14.25 5.17
N GLU A 58 -10.84 -13.01 4.81
CA GLU A 58 -10.08 -12.67 3.59
C GLU A 58 -8.57 -12.91 3.79
N THR A 59 -8.13 -12.98 5.04
CA THR A 59 -6.73 -13.14 5.41
C THR A 59 -6.39 -14.58 5.81
N LEU A 60 -5.51 -15.21 5.04
CA LEU A 60 -5.05 -16.59 5.29
C LEU A 60 -3.90 -16.68 6.32
N GLU A 61 -2.99 -15.70 6.31
CA GLU A 61 -1.83 -15.66 7.19
C GLU A 61 -1.49 -14.21 7.56
N LEU A 62 -1.08 -13.99 8.81
CA LEU A 62 -0.56 -12.70 9.29
C LEU A 62 0.73 -12.89 10.05
N ARG A 63 1.74 -12.11 9.69
CA ARG A 63 3.01 -12.04 10.40
C ARG A 63 3.66 -10.68 10.21
N TYR A 64 4.45 -10.28 11.19
CA TYR A 64 5.42 -9.20 11.00
C TYR A 64 6.61 -9.74 10.23
N VAL A 65 7.07 -8.98 9.23
CA VAL A 65 8.22 -9.31 8.39
C VAL A 65 9.15 -8.13 8.34
N ALA A 66 10.46 -8.39 8.43
CA ALA A 66 11.45 -7.35 8.23
C ALA A 66 11.45 -6.91 6.75
N PRO A 67 11.82 -5.65 6.42
CA PRO A 67 11.87 -5.18 5.04
C PRO A 67 12.72 -6.06 4.11
N ALA A 68 13.82 -6.61 4.62
CA ALA A 68 14.70 -7.52 3.86
C ALA A 68 14.08 -8.90 3.57
N GLN A 69 12.93 -9.22 4.16
CA GLN A 69 12.22 -10.49 4.01
C GLN A 69 10.91 -10.32 3.23
N LEU A 70 10.68 -9.14 2.65
CA LEU A 70 9.51 -8.92 1.80
C LEU A 70 9.61 -9.81 0.55
N PRO A 71 8.48 -10.33 0.04
CA PRO A 71 8.49 -11.15 -1.16
C PRO A 71 8.99 -10.34 -2.37
N ASP A 72 9.85 -10.94 -3.18
CA ASP A 72 10.33 -10.38 -4.45
C ASP A 72 9.27 -10.40 -5.57
N SER A 73 8.03 -10.84 -5.28
CA SER A 73 6.94 -10.97 -6.23
C SER A 73 5.60 -10.50 -5.64
N GLY A 74 4.64 -10.23 -6.52
CA GLY A 74 3.30 -9.76 -6.14
C GLY A 74 3.16 -8.24 -6.10
N PHE A 75 2.04 -7.77 -5.56
CA PHE A 75 1.63 -6.37 -5.58
C PHE A 75 2.62 -5.44 -4.86
N LEU A 76 3.33 -5.93 -3.83
CA LEU A 76 4.28 -5.13 -3.05
C LEU A 76 5.49 -4.66 -3.88
N ARG A 77 5.90 -5.41 -4.90
CA ARG A 77 7.05 -5.04 -5.76
C ARG A 77 6.78 -3.81 -6.63
N ARG A 78 5.53 -3.37 -6.76
CA ARG A 78 5.18 -2.14 -7.50
C ARG A 78 5.55 -0.88 -6.74
N TYR A 79 5.71 -0.97 -5.42
CA TYR A 79 6.07 0.16 -4.59
C TYR A 79 7.59 0.33 -4.50
N PRO A 80 8.11 1.57 -4.43
CA PRO A 80 9.53 1.81 -4.21
C PRO A 80 10.00 1.18 -2.90
N SER A 81 11.18 0.58 -2.89
CA SER A 81 11.75 -0.06 -1.68
C SER A 81 11.87 0.90 -0.49
N ALA A 82 12.10 2.20 -0.77
CA ALA A 82 12.13 3.25 0.23
C ALA A 82 10.85 3.35 1.09
N LEU A 83 9.70 2.89 0.57
CA LEU A 83 8.45 2.84 1.32
C LEU A 83 8.56 1.93 2.56
N PHE A 84 9.37 0.87 2.49
CA PHE A 84 9.52 -0.11 3.56
C PHE A 84 10.64 0.23 4.56
N SER A 85 11.40 1.30 4.29
CA SER A 85 12.35 1.91 5.23
C SER A 85 11.89 3.31 5.68
N PHE A 86 10.63 3.67 5.39
CA PHE A 86 10.07 5.00 5.62
C PHE A 86 9.89 5.31 7.11
N SER A 87 10.18 6.55 7.51
CA SER A 87 10.00 7.08 8.86
C SER A 87 9.00 8.25 8.87
N GLU A 88 8.46 8.59 10.05
CA GLU A 88 7.50 9.69 10.18
C GLU A 88 8.05 11.08 9.81
N HIS A 89 9.38 11.20 9.63
CA HIS A 89 10.06 12.44 9.26
C HIS A 89 10.34 12.54 7.76
N ASP A 90 10.13 11.46 7.00
CA ASP A 90 10.40 11.47 5.56
C ASP A 90 9.29 12.19 4.79
N ALA A 91 9.65 12.80 3.67
CA ALA A 91 8.68 13.38 2.75
C ALA A 91 7.89 12.26 2.05
N PRO A 92 6.56 12.38 1.88
CA PRO A 92 5.77 11.34 1.22
C PRO A 92 6.26 11.07 -0.20
N LEU A 93 6.21 9.80 -0.61
CA LEU A 93 6.56 9.39 -1.96
C LEU A 93 5.38 9.61 -2.91
N PHE A 94 5.63 10.28 -4.02
CA PHE A 94 4.65 10.45 -5.09
C PHE A 94 5.19 9.81 -6.35
N VAL A 95 4.43 8.88 -6.92
CA VAL A 95 4.68 8.39 -8.28
C VAL A 95 3.69 9.07 -9.20
N TRP A 96 4.22 9.99 -10.01
CA TRP A 96 3.47 10.78 -10.97
C TRP A 96 4.25 10.87 -12.28
N ASP A 97 3.54 10.87 -13.41
CA ASP A 97 4.11 11.20 -14.71
C ASP A 97 3.68 12.63 -15.10
N GLU A 98 4.65 13.54 -15.16
CA GLU A 98 4.45 14.94 -15.56
C GLU A 98 3.82 15.10 -16.96
N GLY A 99 3.96 14.10 -17.83
CA GLY A 99 3.32 14.03 -19.13
C GLY A 99 1.79 13.93 -19.05
N TRP A 100 1.21 13.43 -17.96
CA TRP A 100 -0.25 13.37 -17.78
C TRP A 100 -0.87 14.76 -17.58
N LEU A 101 -0.15 15.72 -16.99
CA LEU A 101 -0.63 17.10 -16.88
C LEU A 101 -0.70 17.79 -18.25
N ARG A 102 0.21 17.42 -19.17
CA ARG A 102 0.23 17.97 -20.54
C ARG A 102 -0.94 17.46 -21.38
N ALA A 103 -1.42 16.25 -21.11
CA ALA A 103 -2.57 15.66 -21.80
C ALA A 103 -3.93 16.27 -21.38
N LEU A 104 -3.98 17.05 -20.30
CA LEU A 104 -5.18 17.77 -19.85
C LEU A 104 -5.27 19.19 -20.45
N GLY A 105 -4.29 19.59 -21.25
CA GLY A 105 -4.15 20.94 -21.82
C GLY A 105 -4.54 21.09 -23.29
N ASP A 106 -5.01 20.03 -23.96
CA ASP A 106 -5.49 20.04 -25.36
C ASP A 106 -7.00 19.80 -25.43
#